data_AF-A0A402AC04-F1
#
_entry.id   AF-A0A402AC04-F1
#
_cell.length_a   1.000
_cell.length_b   1.000
_cell.length_c   1.000
_cell.angle_alpha   90.00
_cell.angle_beta   90.00
_cell.angle_gamma   90.00
#
_symmetry.space_group_name_H-M   'P 1'
#
loop_
_entity.id
_entity.type
_entity.pdbx_description
1 polymer ?
#
loop_
_entity_poly.entity_id
_entity_poly.type
_entity_poly.pdbx_seq_one_letter_code
_entity_poly.pdbx_strand_id
1 'polypeptide(L)'
;MRTHDRYGHRVDEVTFHPSWHKLMQMSVQAGAHALSWQHEQPQGNHVARAAIFYLCTEAEAGHGCPISMTHAAYPVLAAYQETTAPWLPLLTTNEYDPGLRSPEEKRGLLCGMGMTEKQGGSDVRANITRLNQ
;
A
#
# COMPACT_ATOMS: atom_id res chain seq x y z
N MET A 1 5.34 -8.90 15.98
CA MET A 1 3.90 -9.09 15.70
C MET A 1 3.16 -9.26 17.01
N ARG A 2 2.05 -8.55 17.21
CA ARG A 2 1.19 -8.65 18.40
C ARG A 2 -0.13 -9.29 17.98
N THR A 3 -0.24 -10.61 18.18
CA THR A 3 -1.44 -11.37 17.79
C THR A 3 -2.60 -11.13 18.76
N HIS A 4 -2.30 -11.01 20.06
CA HIS A 4 -3.30 -10.80 21.12
C HIS A 4 -2.92 -9.61 22.01
N ASP A 5 -3.92 -8.99 22.63
CA ASP A 5 -3.74 -8.03 23.71
C ASP A 5 -3.39 -8.72 25.05
N ARG A 6 -3.19 -7.92 26.11
CA ARG A 6 -2.87 -8.42 27.45
C ARG A 6 -3.99 -9.24 28.11
N TYR A 7 -5.20 -9.23 27.55
CA TYR A 7 -6.37 -9.96 28.04
C TYR A 7 -6.68 -11.20 27.20
N GLY A 8 -5.92 -11.46 26.14
CA GLY A 8 -6.10 -12.61 25.25
C GLY A 8 -7.07 -12.37 24.11
N HIS A 9 -7.52 -11.13 23.85
CA HIS A 9 -8.30 -10.81 22.67
C HIS A 9 -7.39 -10.67 21.45
N ARG A 10 -7.82 -11.18 20.29
CA ARG A 10 -7.07 -11.05 19.04
C ARG A 10 -7.07 -9.60 18.55
N VAL A 11 -5.90 -9.10 18.12
CA VAL A 11 -5.73 -7.73 17.60
C VAL A 11 -4.97 -7.67 16.26
N ASP A 12 -4.18 -8.69 15.93
CA ASP A 12 -3.49 -8.83 14.63
C ASP A 12 -2.66 -7.62 14.17
N GLU A 13 -1.96 -6.96 15.10
CA GLU A 13 -1.17 -5.76 14.83
C GLU A 13 0.33 -6.05 14.63
N VAL A 14 0.98 -5.23 13.81
CA VAL A 14 2.44 -5.20 13.66
C VAL A 14 2.97 -3.86 14.12
N THR A 15 3.79 -3.88 15.18
CA THR A 15 4.52 -2.70 15.65
C THR A 15 5.85 -2.59 14.92
N PHE A 16 6.11 -1.43 14.35
CA PHE A 16 7.37 -1.11 13.69
C PHE A 16 8.20 -0.14 14.55
N HIS A 17 9.51 -0.13 14.34
CA HIS A 17 10.37 0.89 14.93
C HIS A 17 10.00 2.29 14.36
N PRO A 18 10.08 3.39 15.14
CA PRO A 18 9.72 4.73 14.66
C PRO A 18 10.41 5.17 13.36
N SER A 19 11.62 4.65 13.05
CA SER A 19 12.32 4.93 11.79
C SER A 19 11.57 4.42 10.56
N TRP A 20 10.86 3.30 10.66
CA TRP A 20 10.00 2.79 9.58
C TRP A 20 8.94 3.81 9.18
N HIS A 21 8.26 4.38 10.18
CA HIS A 21 7.23 5.38 9.95
C HIS A 21 7.78 6.67 9.33
N LYS A 22 9.01 7.06 9.68
CA LYS A 22 9.69 8.20 9.04
C LYS A 22 9.99 7.94 7.56
N LEU A 23 10.50 6.76 7.21
CA LEU A 23 10.78 6.37 5.83
C LEU A 23 9.48 6.32 5.01
N MET A 24 8.43 5.69 5.54
CA MET A 24 7.12 5.64 4.91
C MET A 24 6.53 7.04 4.70
N GLN A 25 6.61 7.91 5.71
CA GLN A 25 6.13 9.28 5.62
C GLN A 25 6.86 10.05 4.51
N MET A 26 8.19 9.98 4.45
CA MET A 26 8.98 10.66 3.42
C MET A 26 8.58 10.20 2.00
N SER A 27 8.50 8.89 1.78
CA SER A 27 8.18 8.33 0.46
C SER A 27 6.74 8.62 0.03
N VAL A 28 5.77 8.58 0.95
CA VAL A 28 4.37 8.96 0.68
C VAL A 28 4.25 10.46 0.42
N GLN A 29 4.91 11.31 1.22
CA GLN A 29 4.88 12.76 1.04
C GLN A 29 5.51 13.19 -0.29
N ALA A 30 6.55 12.48 -0.75
CA ALA A 30 7.15 12.69 -2.06
C ALA A 30 6.31 12.11 -3.21
N GLY A 31 5.22 11.39 -2.95
CA GLY A 31 4.36 10.79 -3.97
C GLY A 31 4.94 9.54 -4.64
N ALA A 32 5.92 8.87 -4.02
CA ALA A 32 6.54 7.65 -4.56
C ALA A 32 5.50 6.51 -4.79
N HIS A 33 4.40 6.53 -4.03
CA HIS A 33 3.31 5.56 -4.14
C HIS A 33 2.26 5.94 -5.19
N ALA A 34 2.12 7.20 -5.59
CA ALA A 34 0.93 7.61 -6.34
C ALA A 34 1.09 8.77 -7.34
N LEU A 35 2.26 9.42 -7.44
CA LEU A 35 2.46 10.60 -8.30
C LEU A 35 2.05 10.35 -9.77
N SER A 36 2.29 9.15 -10.28
CA SER A 36 1.88 8.74 -11.63
C SER A 36 0.38 8.86 -11.91
N TRP A 37 -0.43 8.86 -10.85
CA TRP A 37 -1.89 8.81 -10.91
C TRP A 37 -2.55 10.15 -10.54
N GLN A 38 -1.76 11.15 -10.15
CA GLN A 38 -2.26 12.49 -9.86
C GLN A 38 -2.59 13.22 -11.18
N HIS A 39 -3.76 13.87 -11.21
CA HIS A 39 -4.31 14.47 -12.42
C HIS A 39 -3.68 15.82 -12.81
N GLU A 40 -2.98 16.46 -11.87
CA GLU A 40 -2.26 17.70 -12.12
C GLU A 40 -0.97 17.35 -12.90
N GLN A 41 -0.96 17.68 -14.20
CA GLN A 41 0.17 17.49 -15.12
C GLN A 41 0.63 16.04 -15.29
N PRO A 42 -0.17 15.17 -15.94
CA PRO A 42 0.13 13.73 -16.05
C PRO A 42 1.39 13.40 -16.86
N GLN A 43 1.85 14.31 -17.73
CA GLN A 43 3.01 14.06 -18.57
C GLN A 43 4.29 14.03 -17.74
N GLY A 44 5.02 12.91 -17.80
CA GLY A 44 6.29 12.75 -17.08
C GLY A 44 6.16 12.25 -15.64
N ASN A 45 4.96 12.17 -15.06
CA ASN A 45 4.77 11.74 -13.67
C ASN A 45 5.27 10.31 -13.39
N HIS A 46 5.24 9.42 -14.38
CA HIS A 46 5.87 8.10 -14.25
C HIS A 46 7.39 8.19 -14.11
N VAL A 47 8.04 9.06 -14.89
CA VAL A 47 9.49 9.25 -14.85
C VAL A 47 9.90 9.95 -13.55
N ALA A 48 9.17 11.00 -13.16
CA ALA A 48 9.38 11.69 -11.90
C ALA A 48 9.22 10.72 -10.71
N ARG A 49 8.15 9.92 -10.69
CA ARG A 49 7.93 8.87 -9.68
C ARG A 49 9.07 7.86 -9.66
N ALA A 50 9.57 7.44 -10.82
CA ALA A 50 10.68 6.49 -10.91
C ALA A 50 11.97 7.06 -10.29
N ALA A 51 12.29 8.33 -10.54
CA ALA A 51 13.44 9.00 -9.93
C ALA A 51 13.30 9.10 -8.40
N ILE A 52 12.12 9.48 -7.91
CA ILE A 52 11.83 9.55 -6.46
C ILE A 52 11.99 8.17 -5.83
N PHE A 53 11.36 7.14 -6.41
CA PHE A 53 11.42 5.78 -5.87
C PHE A 53 12.86 5.23 -5.88
N TYR A 54 13.63 5.49 -6.94
CA TYR A 54 15.03 5.11 -7.02
C TYR A 54 15.85 5.67 -5.86
N LEU A 55 15.73 6.98 -5.60
CA LEU A 55 16.42 7.64 -4.48
C LEU A 55 15.97 7.10 -3.11
N CYS A 56 14.67 6.84 -2.93
CA CYS A 56 14.16 6.24 -1.69
C CYS A 56 14.77 4.85 -1.44
N THR A 57 14.91 4.02 -2.49
CA THR A 57 15.42 2.65 -2.36
C THR A 57 16.92 2.57 -2.12
N GLU A 58 17.70 3.58 -2.54
CA GLU A 58 19.13 3.68 -2.20
C GLU A 58 19.34 3.89 -0.69
N ALA A 59 18.41 4.58 -0.01
CA ALA A 59 18.47 4.77 1.43
C ALA A 59 18.04 3.51 2.21
N GLU A 60 16.90 2.92 1.83
CA GLU A 60 16.37 1.70 2.46
C GLU A 60 15.36 1.04 1.51
N ALA A 61 15.54 -0.24 1.17
CA ALA A 61 14.71 -0.90 0.16
C ALA A 61 13.41 -1.54 0.71
N GLY A 62 13.38 -1.94 1.98
CA GLY A 62 12.28 -2.69 2.60
C GLY A 62 10.97 -1.92 2.64
N HIS A 63 11.00 -0.63 2.97
CA HIS A 63 9.81 0.25 2.94
C HIS A 63 9.33 0.51 1.50
N GLY A 64 10.17 0.27 0.50
CA GLY A 64 9.79 0.33 -0.91
C GLY A 64 8.72 -0.70 -1.29
N CYS A 65 8.59 -1.80 -0.56
CA CYS A 65 7.58 -2.83 -0.81
C CYS A 65 6.13 -2.29 -0.76
N PRO A 66 5.64 -1.73 0.36
CA PRO A 66 4.28 -1.15 0.40
C PRO A 66 4.10 0.04 -0.54
N ILE A 67 5.15 0.82 -0.80
CA ILE A 67 5.11 1.95 -1.75
C ILE A 67 4.87 1.44 -3.18
N SER A 68 5.60 0.41 -3.60
CA SER A 68 5.48 -0.20 -4.93
C SER A 68 4.13 -0.89 -5.12
N MET A 69 3.68 -1.68 -4.12
CA MET A 69 2.38 -2.35 -4.20
C MET A 69 1.22 -1.36 -4.30
N THR A 70 1.26 -0.26 -3.53
CA THR A 70 0.23 0.79 -3.58
C THR A 70 0.18 1.46 -4.96
N HIS A 71 1.35 1.77 -5.53
CA HIS A 71 1.45 2.32 -6.88
C HIS A 71 0.85 1.39 -7.93
N ALA A 72 1.22 0.11 -7.90
CA ALA A 72 0.78 -0.88 -8.88
C ALA A 72 -0.70 -1.26 -8.74
N ALA A 73 -1.27 -1.19 -7.53
CA ALA A 73 -2.68 -1.52 -7.29
C ALA A 73 -3.65 -0.48 -7.84
N TYR A 74 -3.27 0.80 -7.87
CA TYR A 74 -4.17 1.89 -8.26
C TYR A 74 -4.86 1.69 -9.63
N PRO A 75 -4.16 1.43 -10.75
CA PRO A 75 -4.83 1.28 -12.04
C PRO A 75 -5.79 0.08 -12.08
N VAL A 76 -5.53 -0.99 -11.31
CA VAL A 76 -6.44 -2.13 -11.20
C VAL A 76 -7.71 -1.71 -10.45
N LEU A 77 -7.58 -1.07 -9.29
CA LEU A 77 -8.74 -0.59 -8.52
C LEU A 77 -9.55 0.44 -9.33
N ALA A 78 -8.86 1.37 -9.99
CA ALA A 78 -9.49 2.39 -10.83
C ALA A 78 -10.28 1.82 -12.02
N ALA A 79 -10.03 0.56 -12.43
CA ALA A 79 -10.83 -0.12 -13.45
C ALA A 79 -12.15 -0.71 -12.91
N TYR A 80 -12.30 -0.84 -11.59
CA TYR A 80 -13.48 -1.40 -10.90
C TYR A 80 -14.08 -0.37 -9.92
N GLN A 81 -14.34 0.85 -10.41
CA GLN A 81 -14.76 1.98 -9.56
C GLN A 81 -16.11 1.77 -8.89
N GLU A 82 -16.97 0.92 -9.46
CA GLU A 82 -18.28 0.57 -8.91
C GLU A 82 -18.20 -0.01 -7.49
N THR A 83 -17.05 -0.58 -7.12
CA THR A 83 -16.79 -1.10 -5.76
C THR A 83 -15.66 -0.40 -5.01
N THR A 84 -14.81 0.38 -5.69
CA THR A 84 -13.56 0.92 -5.11
C THR A 84 -13.48 2.44 -5.06
N ALA A 85 -14.46 3.15 -5.63
CA ALA A 85 -14.43 4.62 -5.75
C ALA A 85 -14.07 5.37 -4.45
N PRO A 86 -14.59 5.00 -3.26
CA PRO A 86 -14.23 5.70 -2.01
C PRO A 86 -12.74 5.63 -1.66
N TRP A 87 -12.02 4.61 -2.13
CA TRP A 87 -10.61 4.39 -1.77
C TRP A 87 -9.62 5.06 -2.72
N LEU A 88 -10.01 5.34 -3.96
CA LEU A 88 -9.12 5.93 -4.97
C LEU A 88 -8.54 7.29 -4.53
N PRO A 89 -9.32 8.23 -3.96
CA PRO A 89 -8.76 9.46 -3.41
C PRO A 89 -7.77 9.20 -2.28
N LEU A 90 -8.08 8.24 -1.39
CA LEU A 90 -7.23 7.91 -0.24
C LEU A 90 -5.91 7.21 -0.63
N LEU A 91 -5.87 6.53 -1.77
CA LEU A 91 -4.65 5.91 -2.30
C LEU A 91 -3.70 6.90 -2.98
N THR A 92 -4.18 8.13 -3.26
CA THR A 92 -3.42 9.16 -3.97
C THR A 92 -3.04 10.36 -3.12
N THR A 93 -3.52 10.45 -1.88
CA THR A 93 -3.08 11.49 -0.94
C THR A 93 -1.60 11.31 -0.58
N ASN A 94 -0.93 12.43 -0.29
CA ASN A 94 0.45 12.45 0.20
C ASN A 94 0.51 12.36 1.74
N GLU A 95 -0.54 11.83 2.38
CA GLU A 95 -0.63 11.69 3.84
C GLU A 95 -0.37 10.24 4.28
N TYR A 96 0.74 10.02 4.96
CA TYR A 96 1.01 8.74 5.63
C TYR A 96 0.22 8.65 6.95
N ASP A 97 -0.70 7.69 7.04
CA ASP A 97 -1.56 7.52 8.20
C ASP A 97 -1.51 6.07 8.73
N PRO A 98 -0.56 5.76 9.64
CA PRO A 98 -0.40 4.42 10.20
C PRO A 98 -1.52 4.10 11.20
N GLY A 99 -1.73 2.79 11.43
CA GLY A 99 -2.70 2.29 12.40
C GLY A 99 -3.86 1.52 11.77
N LEU A 100 -4.48 0.67 12.58
CA LEU A 100 -5.60 -0.19 12.22
C LEU A 100 -6.91 0.53 12.59
N ARG A 101 -7.55 1.10 11.58
CA ARG A 101 -8.84 1.80 11.66
C ARG A 101 -9.62 1.56 10.37
N SER A 102 -10.91 1.85 10.38
CA SER A 102 -11.73 1.79 9.17
C SER A 102 -11.13 2.70 8.09
N PRO A 103 -11.10 2.31 6.81
CA PRO A 103 -10.53 3.13 5.74
C PRO A 103 -11.08 4.56 5.70
N GLU A 104 -12.38 4.72 6.00
CA GLU A 104 -13.11 6.00 6.04
C GLU A 104 -12.55 7.00 7.06
N GLU A 105 -11.87 6.51 8.10
CA GLU A 105 -11.31 7.32 9.19
C GLU A 105 -9.83 7.66 8.94
N LYS A 106 -9.28 7.27 7.79
CA LYS A 106 -7.88 7.45 7.45
C LYS A 106 -7.70 8.58 6.45
N ARG A 107 -6.56 9.25 6.56
CA ARG A 107 -6.15 10.34 5.65
C ARG A 107 -5.42 9.82 4.40
N GLY A 108 -4.97 8.57 4.43
CA GLY A 108 -4.31 7.89 3.33
C GLY A 108 -4.26 6.39 3.52
N LEU A 109 -4.21 5.66 2.41
CA LEU A 109 -4.21 4.20 2.37
C LEU A 109 -2.95 3.65 1.68
N LEU A 110 -2.60 2.43 2.07
CA LEU A 110 -1.61 1.59 1.40
C LEU A 110 -2.29 0.30 0.98
N CYS A 111 -1.88 -0.25 -0.14
CA CYS A 111 -2.41 -1.51 -0.67
C CYS A 111 -1.34 -2.61 -0.65
N GLY A 112 -1.72 -3.81 -0.22
CA GLY A 112 -0.91 -5.01 -0.30
C GLY A 112 -1.45 -6.00 -1.32
N MET A 113 -0.69 -7.06 -1.59
CA MET A 113 -1.07 -8.09 -2.56
C MET A 113 -1.01 -9.48 -1.90
N GLY A 114 -2.17 -10.09 -1.71
CA GLY A 114 -2.30 -11.47 -1.24
C GLY A 114 -2.51 -12.41 -2.41
N MET A 115 -1.44 -13.07 -2.87
CA MET A 115 -1.48 -13.96 -4.03
C MET A 115 -0.95 -15.35 -3.70
N THR A 116 0.27 -15.42 -3.17
CA THR A 116 0.98 -16.67 -2.89
C THR A 116 0.33 -17.48 -1.77
N GLU A 117 0.08 -18.75 -2.02
CA GLU A 117 -0.31 -19.73 -1.01
C GLU A 117 0.80 -20.79 -0.81
N LYS A 118 0.67 -21.65 0.21
CA LYS A 118 1.71 -22.62 0.60
C LYS A 118 2.12 -23.56 -0.55
N GLN A 119 1.18 -23.90 -1.42
CA GLN A 119 1.36 -24.80 -2.56
C GLN A 119 1.98 -24.13 -3.79
N GLY A 120 2.08 -22.80 -3.84
CA GLY A 120 2.69 -22.10 -4.96
C GLY A 120 2.45 -20.59 -4.97
N GLY A 121 3.44 -19.86 -5.46
CA GLY A 121 3.34 -18.42 -5.78
C GLY A 121 3.33 -18.13 -7.28
N SER A 122 4.09 -18.90 -8.06
CA SER A 122 4.13 -18.72 -9.52
C SER A 122 2.85 -19.19 -10.21
N ASP A 123 2.32 -20.35 -9.80
CA ASP A 123 1.05 -20.88 -10.31
C ASP A 123 -0.10 -20.55 -9.35
N VAL A 124 -0.62 -19.32 -9.45
CA VAL A 124 -1.77 -18.86 -8.65
C VAL A 124 -3.08 -19.60 -8.97
N ARG A 125 -3.14 -20.39 -10.06
CA ARG A 125 -4.32 -21.23 -10.36
C ARG A 125 -4.44 -22.39 -9.39
N ALA A 126 -3.34 -22.77 -8.74
CA ALA A 126 -3.34 -23.78 -7.69
C ALA A 126 -3.92 -23.26 -6.36
N ASN A 127 -4.31 -21.98 -6.25
CA ASN A 127 -4.87 -21.41 -5.02
C ASN A 127 -6.12 -22.15 -4.54
N ILE A 128 -6.17 -22.43 -3.24
CA ILE A 128 -7.26 -23.15 -2.58
C ILE A 128 -8.17 -22.25 -1.75
N THR A 129 -7.81 -20.97 -1.55
CA THR A 129 -8.75 -19.98 -1.01
C THR A 129 -10.00 -19.91 -1.91
N ARG A 130 -11.18 -19.88 -1.28
CA ARG A 130 -12.47 -19.82 -1.97
C ARG A 130 -13.23 -18.59 -1.48
N LEU A 131 -13.83 -17.87 -2.42
CA LEU A 131 -14.89 -16.92 -2.13
C LEU A 131 -16.20 -17.70 -2.14
N ASN A 132 -16.84 -17.85 -0.99
CA ASN A 132 -18.20 -18.37 -0.95
C ASN A 132 -19.14 -17.22 -1.30
N GLN A 133 -19.92 -17.38 -2.38
CA GLN A 133 -21.04 -16.48 -2.68
C GLN A 133 -22.23 -16.81 -1.77
#